data_AF-A0AAN8C3V7-F1
#
_entry.id   AF-A0AAN8C3V7-F1
#
_cell.length_a   1.000
_cell.length_b   1.000
_cell.length_c   1.000
_cell.angle_alpha   90.00
_cell.angle_beta   90.00
_cell.angle_gamma   90.00
#
_symmetry.space_group_name_H-M   'P 1'
#
loop_
_entity.id
_entity.type
_entity.pdbx_description
1 polymer ?
#
loop_
_entity_poly.entity_id
_entity_poly.type
_entity_poly.pdbx_seq_one_letter_code
_entity_poly.pdbx_strand_id
1 'polypeptide(L)'
;MDRGKSDELPKMQCGFIDFVCAFVYKEFSRFHVEITPMLERLLNNRKEWNALKEVYEGKLAAIEGAKTAKEEAATAKQAAAAAAQSQSKTCIVG
;
A
#
# COMPACT_ATOMS: atom_id res chain seq x y z
N MET A 1 -10.92 -11.34 13.51
CA MET A 1 -10.02 -11.18 12.35
C MET A 1 -10.88 -11.19 11.10
N ASP A 2 -10.88 -10.10 10.35
CA ASP A 2 -11.65 -9.98 9.12
C ASP A 2 -10.94 -10.72 7.98
N ARG A 3 -11.60 -11.75 7.42
CA ARG A 3 -11.04 -12.54 6.32
C ARG A 3 -10.94 -11.74 5.02
N GLY A 4 -11.73 -10.68 4.86
CA GLY A 4 -11.69 -9.80 3.70
C GLY A 4 -10.47 -8.88 3.65
N LYS A 5 -9.67 -8.83 4.72
CA LYS A 5 -8.46 -7.98 4.85
C LYS A 5 -7.16 -8.79 4.88
N SER A 6 -7.14 -9.94 4.21
CA SER A 6 -5.95 -10.79 4.11
C SER A 6 -4.75 -10.05 3.55
N ASP A 7 -4.98 -9.08 2.67
CA ASP A 7 -3.90 -8.38 1.97
C ASP A 7 -3.20 -7.36 2.87
N GLU A 8 -3.84 -6.95 3.97
CA GLU A 8 -3.23 -6.11 5.02
C GLU A 8 -2.39 -6.93 6.01
N LEU A 9 -2.41 -8.26 5.92
CA LEU A 9 -1.69 -9.15 6.83
C LEU A 9 -0.19 -8.83 6.92
N PRO A 10 0.55 -8.57 5.83
CA PRO A 10 1.98 -8.24 5.93
C PRO A 10 2.26 -7.00 6.78
N LYS A 11 1.42 -5.96 6.65
CA LYS A 11 1.52 -4.75 7.46
C LYS A 11 1.24 -5.02 8.93
N MET A 12 0.18 -5.78 9.22
CA MET A 12 -0.17 -6.16 10.59
C MET A 12 0.92 -7.01 11.25
N GLN A 13 1.52 -7.95 10.52
CA GLN A 13 2.61 -8.80 11.02
C GLN A 13 3.87 -8.00 11.34
N CYS A 14 4.28 -7.06 10.47
CA CYS A 14 5.40 -6.16 10.77
C CYS A 14 5.17 -5.37 12.06
N GLY A 15 3.97 -4.80 12.24
CA GLY A 15 3.61 -4.07 13.44
C GLY A 15 3.62 -4.96 14.69
N PHE A 16 3.05 -6.15 14.62
CA PHE A 16 3.06 -7.09 15.76
C PHE A 16 4.48 -7.50 16.15
N ILE A 17 5.36 -7.78 15.17
CA ILE A 17 6.75 -8.12 15.44
C ILE A 17 7.47 -6.94 16.10
N ASP A 18 7.33 -5.73 15.55
CA ASP A 18 8.06 -4.55 16.03
C ASP A 18 7.59 -4.10 17.43
N PHE A 19 6.27 -4.12 17.70
CA PHE A 19 5.72 -3.62 18.97
C PHE A 19 5.64 -4.67 20.09
N VAL A 20 5.49 -5.96 19.77
CA VAL A 20 5.29 -7.01 20.78
C VAL A 20 6.49 -7.94 20.81
N CYS A 21 6.83 -8.59 19.69
CA CYS A 21 7.80 -9.68 19.71
C CYS A 21 9.24 -9.20 19.93
N ALA A 22 9.67 -8.13 19.24
CA ALA A 22 11.05 -7.70 19.23
C ALA A 22 11.56 -7.35 20.62
N PHE A 23 10.77 -6.63 21.42
CA PHE A 23 11.11 -6.30 22.79
C PHE A 23 11.28 -7.55 23.67
N VAL A 24 10.30 -8.45 23.61
CA VAL A 24 10.27 -9.67 24.43
C VAL A 24 11.46 -10.58 24.13
N TYR A 25 11.72 -10.87 22.85
CA TYR A 25 12.84 -11.73 22.45
C TYR A 25 14.21 -11.08 22.68
N LYS A 26 14.30 -9.74 22.57
CA LYS A 26 15.53 -9.01 22.90
C LYS A 26 15.85 -9.12 24.39
N GLU A 27 14.89 -8.87 25.26
CA GLU A 27 15.11 -9.00 26.71
C GLU A 27 15.41 -10.45 27.09
N PHE A 28 14.70 -11.43 26.54
CA PHE A 28 15.00 -12.83 26.82
C PHE A 28 16.41 -13.25 26.36
N SER A 29 16.85 -12.81 25.17
CA SER A 29 18.20 -13.10 24.68
C SER A 29 19.30 -12.50 25.55
N ARG A 30 19.01 -11.38 26.25
CA ARG A 30 19.96 -10.73 27.16
C ARG A 30 20.25 -11.56 28.41
N PHE A 31 19.25 -12.30 28.90
CA PHE A 31 19.38 -13.16 30.09
C PHE A 31 19.72 -14.61 29.76
N HIS A 32 19.30 -15.08 28.58
CA HIS A 32 19.47 -16.47 28.14
C HIS A 32 20.02 -16.49 26.70
N VAL A 33 21.32 -16.70 26.56
CA VAL A 33 22.01 -16.68 25.27
C VAL A 33 21.48 -17.74 24.30
N GLU A 34 20.91 -18.83 24.83
CA GLU A 34 20.28 -19.92 24.07
C GLU A 34 19.06 -19.45 23.26
N ILE A 35 18.46 -18.30 23.62
CA ILE A 35 17.32 -17.71 22.92
C ILE A 35 17.74 -16.86 21.72
N THR A 36 19.03 -16.48 21.61
CA THR A 36 19.55 -15.66 20.50
C THR A 36 19.16 -16.18 19.10
N PRO A 37 19.23 -17.49 18.79
CA PRO A 37 18.81 -18.00 17.48
C PRO A 37 17.32 -17.77 17.18
N MET A 38 16.46 -17.70 18.20
CA MET A 38 15.04 -17.35 18.02
C MET A 38 14.86 -15.86 17.72
N LEU A 39 15.64 -14.98 18.37
CA LEU A 39 15.64 -13.56 18.05
C LEU A 39 16.11 -13.30 16.61
N GLU A 40 17.17 -13.96 16.16
CA GLU A 40 17.66 -13.85 14.78
C GLU A 40 16.62 -14.30 13.76
N ARG A 41 15.96 -15.44 14.03
CA ARG A 41 14.87 -15.94 13.18
C ARG A 41 13.68 -14.98 13.15
N LEU A 42 13.33 -14.37 14.28
CA LEU A 42 12.28 -13.35 14.35
C LEU A 42 12.62 -12.15 13.45
N LEU A 43 13.87 -11.67 13.51
CA LEU A 43 14.32 -10.55 12.68
C LEU A 43 14.36 -10.90 11.20
N ASN A 44 14.71 -12.15 10.84
CA ASN A 44 14.61 -12.60 9.45
C ASN A 44 13.15 -12.64 8.98
N ASN A 45 12.22 -13.19 9.77
CA ASN A 45 10.79 -13.19 9.45
C ASN A 45 10.27 -11.76 9.27
N ARG A 46 10.71 -10.81 10.11
CA ARG A 46 10.36 -9.40 9.99
C ARG A 46 10.78 -8.83 8.64
N LYS A 47 11.99 -9.16 8.18
CA LYS A 47 12.51 -8.73 6.87
C LYS A 47 11.65 -9.28 5.72
N GLU A 48 11.30 -10.56 5.76
CA GLU A 48 10.46 -11.20 4.74
C GLU A 48 9.04 -10.60 4.71
N TRP A 49 8.44 -10.35 5.88
CA TRP A 49 7.16 -9.66 5.97
C TRP A 49 7.19 -8.23 5.43
N ASN A 50 8.30 -7.50 5.65
CA ASN A 50 8.45 -6.16 5.10
C ASN A 50 8.55 -6.18 3.57
N ALA A 51 9.26 -7.16 3.00
CA ALA A 51 9.32 -7.32 1.54
C ALA A 51 7.92 -7.60 0.94
N LEU A 52 7.12 -8.43 1.60
CA LEU A 52 5.72 -8.69 1.18
C LEU A 52 4.84 -7.44 1.32
N LYS A 53 5.04 -6.67 2.39
CA LYS A 53 4.36 -5.39 2.61
C LYS A 53 4.69 -4.39 1.49
N GLU A 54 5.95 -4.26 1.11
CA GLU A 54 6.38 -3.37 0.02
C GLU A 54 5.75 -3.75 -1.33
N VAL A 55 5.64 -5.06 -1.63
CA VAL A 55 4.95 -5.53 -2.83
C VAL A 55 3.46 -5.16 -2.80
N TYR A 56 2.81 -5.27 -1.64
CA TYR A 56 1.40 -4.89 -1.49
C TYR A 56 1.19 -3.37 -1.64
N GLU A 57 2.02 -2.56 -0.98
CA GLU A 57 1.97 -1.10 -1.09
C GLU A 57 2.25 -0.64 -2.53
N GLY A 58 3.19 -1.29 -3.23
CA GLY A 58 3.44 -1.04 -4.65
C GLY A 58 2.22 -1.35 -5.55
N LYS A 59 1.49 -2.44 -5.28
CA LYS A 59 0.25 -2.77 -6.00
C LYS A 59 -0.84 -1.73 -5.75
N LEU A 60 -1.02 -1.31 -4.51
CA LEU A 60 -2.00 -0.27 -4.16
C LEU A 60 -1.67 1.05 -4.86
N ALA A 61 -0.41 1.49 -4.81
CA ALA A 61 0.02 2.72 -5.48
C ALA A 61 -0.21 2.67 -7.01
N ALA A 62 0.01 1.51 -7.65
CA ALA A 62 -0.27 1.33 -9.07
C ALA A 62 -1.77 1.42 -9.39
N ILE A 63 -2.63 0.84 -8.54
CA ILE A 63 -4.09 0.91 -8.70
C ILE A 63 -4.60 2.33 -8.50
N GLU A 64 -4.09 3.04 -7.49
CA GLU A 64 -4.44 4.43 -7.23
C GLU A 64 -4.02 5.33 -8.40
N GLY A 65 -2.76 5.22 -8.86
CA GLY A 65 -2.28 5.98 -10.02
C GLY A 65 -3.10 5.71 -11.29
N ALA A 66 -3.53 4.47 -11.52
CA ALA A 66 -4.39 4.13 -12.64
C ALA A 66 -5.82 4.70 -12.52
N LYS A 67 -6.34 4.85 -11.29
CA LYS A 67 -7.63 5.53 -11.06
C LYS A 67 -7.52 7.02 -11.31
N THR A 68 -6.49 7.68 -10.77
CA THR A 68 -6.25 9.11 -10.98
C THR A 68 -6.11 9.42 -12.47
N ALA A 69 -5.31 8.66 -13.22
CA ALA A 69 -5.15 8.86 -14.66
C ALA A 69 -6.46 8.69 -15.45
N LYS A 70 -7.34 7.77 -15.03
CA LYS A 70 -8.66 7.59 -15.66
C LYS A 70 -9.61 8.74 -15.34
N GLU A 71 -9.59 9.24 -14.11
CA GLU A 71 -10.40 10.39 -13.69
C GLU A 71 -9.95 11.68 -14.40
N GLU A 72 -8.65 11.89 -14.53
CA GLU A 72 -8.06 13.00 -15.29
C GLU A 72 -8.39 12.92 -16.79
N ALA A 73 -8.29 11.73 -17.39
CA ALA A 73 -8.67 11.54 -18.79
C ALA A 73 -10.18 11.73 -19.03
N ALA A 74 -11.03 11.36 -18.07
CA ALA A 74 -12.47 11.55 -18.14
C ALA A 74 -12.85 13.03 -18.01
N THR A 75 -12.23 13.77 -17.09
CA THR A 75 -12.43 15.23 -16.94
C THR A 75 -11.91 16.00 -18.14
N ALA A 76 -10.75 15.63 -18.70
CA ALA A 76 -10.22 16.23 -19.93
C ALA A 76 -11.15 16.00 -21.14
N LYS A 77 -11.70 14.78 -21.30
CA LYS A 77 -12.70 14.49 -22.34
C LYS A 77 -13.99 15.30 -22.17
N GLN A 78 -14.48 15.45 -20.94
CA GLN A 78 -15.67 16.26 -20.66
C GLN A 78 -15.44 17.74 -20.94
N ALA A 79 -14.27 18.28 -20.57
CA ALA A 79 -13.90 19.66 -20.88
C ALA A 79 -13.79 19.91 -22.40
N ALA A 80 -13.18 18.98 -23.14
CA ALA A 80 -13.08 19.06 -24.59
C ALA A 80 -14.46 18.98 -25.28
N ALA A 81 -15.36 18.12 -24.80
CA ALA A 81 -16.73 18.02 -25.33
C ALA A 81 -17.55 19.30 -25.07
N ALA A 82 -17.42 19.90 -23.89
CA ALA A 82 -18.07 21.18 -23.57
C ALA A 82 -17.57 22.34 -24.43
N ALA A 83 -16.25 22.40 -24.70
CA ALA A 83 -15.65 23.41 -25.58
C ALA A 83 -16.12 23.27 -27.04
N ALA A 84 -16.19 22.05 -27.56
CA ALA A 84 -16.68 21.79 -28.93
C ALA A 84 -18.17 22.16 -29.09
N GLN A 85 -18.99 21.89 -28.07
CA GLN A 85 -20.42 22.24 -28.09
C GLN A 85 -20.66 23.76 -27.98
N SER A 86 -19.74 24.50 -27.37
CA SER A 86 -19.77 25.97 -27.32
C SER A 86 -19.44 26.59 -28.69
N GLN A 87 -18.43 26.08 -29.40
CA GLN A 87 -18.04 26.58 -30.73
C GLN A 87 -19.11 26.32 -31.81
N SER A 88 -19.83 25.20 -31.72
CA SER A 88 -20.89 24.87 -32.70
C SER A 88 -22.10 25.81 -32.67
N LYS A 89 -22.34 26.55 -31.57
CA LYS A 89 -23.45 27.51 -31.47
C LYS A 89 -23.12 28.88 -32.06
N THR A 90 -21.85 29.17 -32.35
CA THR A 90 -21.42 30.48 -32.89
C THR A 90 -21.56 30.57 -34.41
N CYS A 91 -21.71 29.45 -35.14
CA CYS A 91 -21.73 29.43 -36.61
C CYS A 91 -23.11 29.56 -37.26
N ILE A 92 -24.20 29.73 -36.50
CA ILE A 92 -25.58 29.74 -37.01
C ILE A 92 -26.25 31.13 -36.96
N VAL A 93 -25.49 32.17 -36.59
CA VAL A 93 -25.95 33.57 -36.60
C VAL A 93 -25.07 34.34 -37.59
N GLY A 94 -25.39 34.24 -38.87
CA GLY A 94 -24.73 34.93 -39.98
C GLY A 94 -25.65 35.04 -41.17
#